data_AF-A0A1X0IVH9-F1
#
_entry.id   AF-A0A1X0IVH9-F1
#
_cell.length_a   1.000
_cell.length_b   1.000
_cell.length_c   1.000
_cell.angle_alpha   90.00
_cell.angle_beta   90.00
_cell.angle_gamma   90.00
#
_symmetry.space_group_name_H-M   'P 1'
#
loop_
_entity.id
_entity.type
_entity.pdbx_description
1 polymer ?
#
loop_
_entity_poly.entity_id
_entity_poly.type
_entity_poly.pdbx_seq_one_letter_code
_entity_poly.pdbx_strand_id
1 'polypeptide(L)'
;MDGVQLSQHIVGPTLIVVCVVMVIAAAAIYWLTALGSAWTVPRAATRAVLQLAAVAAILTAALRSLGTSVGVLAVMFVAAAVTAARRSRSNRSWLLTAALATGMTVVLPLLLASGLVPLTGVALVPIVGILLGSTMTAVSVAARRALDTLGTRAGEVEALLSLGFTDRLARMEMIGPTAADALLPNLDQTRTVGLVTLPGAFVGVLLSTGSAIQAGAVQILILLSILLSQTCAVAVTLELIARGAVHRTAHAPGSR
;
A
#
# COMPACT_ATOMS: atom_id res chain seq x y z
N MET A 1 18.21 33.82 16.28
CA MET A 1 17.40 33.20 17.36
C MET A 1 16.11 32.57 16.81
N ASP A 2 16.08 32.34 15.50
CA ASP A 2 14.87 32.03 14.73
C ASP A 2 14.62 30.52 14.58
N GLY A 3 15.66 29.70 14.74
CA GLY A 3 15.55 28.23 14.68
C GLY A 3 14.85 27.59 15.87
N VAL A 4 14.96 28.19 17.07
CA VAL A 4 14.31 27.67 18.30
C VAL A 4 12.82 27.99 18.31
N GLN A 5 12.42 29.17 17.84
CA GLN A 5 11.01 29.55 17.72
C GLN A 5 10.28 28.72 16.64
N LEU A 6 10.92 28.43 15.50
CA LEU A 6 10.34 27.56 14.48
C LEU A 6 10.13 26.13 15.03
N SER A 7 11.10 25.60 15.78
CA SER A 7 11.01 24.26 16.37
C SER A 7 9.92 24.14 17.44
N GLN A 8 9.72 25.17 18.27
CA GLN A 8 8.61 25.23 19.25
C GLN A 8 7.23 25.36 18.59
N HIS A 9 7.12 26.06 17.46
CA HIS A 9 5.85 26.16 16.72
C HIS A 9 5.50 24.87 15.96
N ILE A 10 6.50 24.12 15.49
CA ILE A 10 6.30 22.86 14.77
C ILE A 10 5.80 21.74 15.70
N VAL A 11 6.22 21.71 16.97
CA VAL A 11 5.79 20.70 17.96
C VAL A 11 4.95 21.34 19.09
N GLY A 12 4.24 22.43 18.77
CA GLY A 12 3.47 23.21 19.73
C GLY A 12 1.98 22.85 19.80
N PRO A 13 1.23 23.42 20.77
CA PRO A 13 -0.23 23.31 20.87
C PRO A 13 -0.94 23.74 19.59
N THR A 14 -0.34 24.66 18.84
CA THR A 14 -0.83 25.14 17.54
C THR A 14 -0.94 24.01 16.51
N LEU A 15 0.03 23.11 16.42
CA LEU A 15 -0.04 21.96 15.51
C LEU A 15 -1.23 21.07 15.86
N ILE A 16 -1.40 20.77 17.15
CA ILE A 16 -2.47 19.90 17.65
C ILE A 16 -3.83 20.51 17.30
N VAL A 17 -4.03 21.79 17.60
CA VAL A 17 -5.29 22.50 17.28
C VAL A 17 -5.58 22.46 15.78
N VAL A 18 -4.60 22.77 14.93
CA VAL A 18 -4.77 22.75 13.48
C VAL A 18 -5.12 21.35 12.98
N CYS A 19 -4.41 20.31 13.42
CA CYS A 19 -4.71 18.92 13.06
C CYS A 19 -6.13 18.51 13.48
N VAL A 20 -6.54 18.86 14.71
CA VAL A 20 -7.88 18.54 15.22
C VAL A 20 -8.96 19.25 14.39
N VAL A 21 -8.78 20.54 14.08
CA VAL A 21 -9.72 21.30 13.24
C VAL A 21 -9.82 20.67 11.85
N MET A 22 -8.70 20.28 11.23
CA MET A 22 -8.71 19.60 9.92
C MET A 22 -9.46 18.25 9.97
N VAL A 23 -9.26 17.45 11.02
CA VAL A 23 -9.95 16.17 11.19
C VAL A 23 -11.46 16.37 11.39
N ILE A 24 -11.86 17.35 12.19
CA ILE A 24 -13.28 17.67 12.41
C ILE A 24 -13.93 18.16 11.12
N ALA A 25 -13.29 19.08 10.40
CA ALA A 25 -13.79 19.59 9.13
C ALA A 25 -13.95 18.46 8.10
N ALA A 26 -12.95 17.60 7.95
CA ALA A 26 -13.01 16.45 7.06
C ALA A 26 -14.11 15.45 7.49
N ALA A 27 -14.28 15.20 8.78
CA ALA A 27 -15.35 14.34 9.28
C ALA A 27 -16.76 14.92 9.03
N ALA A 28 -16.92 16.24 9.22
CA ALA A 28 -18.15 16.95 8.95
C ALA A 28 -18.52 16.88 7.46
N ILE A 29 -17.57 17.18 6.56
CA ILE A 29 -17.79 17.08 5.10
C ILE A 29 -18.11 15.63 4.70
N TYR A 30 -17.39 14.64 5.22
CA TYR A 30 -17.63 13.23 4.92
C TYR A 30 -19.03 12.76 5.34
N TRP A 31 -19.53 13.29 6.46
CA TRP A 31 -20.88 13.03 6.96
C TRP A 31 -21.94 13.78 6.13
N LEU A 32 -21.74 15.06 5.86
CA LEU A 32 -22.66 15.91 5.08
C LEU A 32 -22.85 15.42 3.64
N THR A 33 -21.80 14.83 3.06
CA THR A 33 -21.83 14.24 1.70
C THR A 33 -22.33 12.79 1.68
N ALA A 34 -22.77 12.25 2.83
CA ALA A 34 -23.27 10.88 2.97
C ALA A 34 -22.31 9.79 2.45
N LEU A 35 -20.99 10.05 2.47
CA LEU A 35 -19.96 9.11 2.01
C LEU A 35 -19.77 7.92 2.98
N GLY A 36 -20.28 8.04 4.20
CA GLY A 36 -20.28 6.98 5.20
C GLY A 36 -20.41 7.49 6.64
N SER A 37 -19.87 6.74 7.59
CA SER A 37 -19.92 7.11 9.01
C SER A 37 -19.01 8.30 9.31
N ALA A 38 -19.49 9.26 10.10
CA ALA A 38 -18.70 10.40 10.61
C ALA A 38 -17.43 9.95 11.38
N TRP A 39 -17.43 8.74 11.93
CA TRP A 39 -16.29 8.17 12.66
C TRP A 39 -15.18 7.62 11.75
N THR A 40 -15.37 7.58 10.43
CA THR A 40 -14.39 7.02 9.50
C THR A 40 -13.09 7.82 9.52
N VAL A 41 -13.18 9.15 9.43
CA VAL A 41 -12.01 10.05 9.42
C VAL A 41 -11.31 10.10 10.79
N PRO A 42 -12.02 10.33 11.92
CA PRO A 42 -11.37 10.39 13.24
C PRO A 42 -10.72 9.07 13.66
N ARG A 43 -11.33 7.91 13.36
CA ARG A 43 -10.73 6.59 13.64
C ARG A 43 -9.48 6.35 12.81
N ALA A 44 -9.47 6.79 11.55
CA ALA A 44 -8.27 6.70 10.71
C ALA A 44 -7.14 7.62 11.24
N ALA A 45 -7.48 8.85 11.64
CA ALA A 45 -6.53 9.82 12.17
C ALA A 45 -5.90 9.34 13.50
N THR A 46 -6.73 8.91 14.46
CA THR A 46 -6.24 8.37 15.75
C THR A 46 -5.36 7.15 15.56
N ARG A 47 -5.75 6.21 14.68
CA ARG A 47 -4.91 5.06 14.32
C ARG A 47 -3.59 5.49 13.69
N ALA A 48 -3.59 6.47 12.78
CA ALA A 48 -2.37 6.96 12.15
C ALA A 48 -1.40 7.58 13.15
N VAL A 49 -1.90 8.39 14.09
CA VAL A 49 -1.08 8.99 15.16
C VAL A 49 -0.44 7.91 16.04
N LEU A 50 -1.25 6.94 16.52
CA LEU A 50 -0.75 5.84 17.34
C LEU A 50 0.26 4.96 16.58
N GLN A 51 -0.01 4.67 15.30
CA GLN A 51 0.89 3.89 14.45
C GLN A 51 2.21 4.63 14.19
N LEU A 52 2.18 5.93 13.91
CA LEU A 52 3.41 6.71 13.68
C LEU A 52 4.23 6.85 14.96
N ALA A 53 3.59 7.06 16.11
CA ALA A 53 4.28 7.08 17.41
C ALA A 53 4.96 5.73 17.70
N ALA A 54 4.26 4.62 17.45
CA ALA A 54 4.84 3.28 17.58
C ALA A 54 5.99 3.05 16.60
N VAL A 55 5.83 3.43 15.32
CA VAL A 55 6.88 3.30 14.30
C VAL A 55 8.11 4.14 14.64
N ALA A 56 7.94 5.35 15.18
CA ALA A 56 9.04 6.19 15.64
C ALA A 56 9.84 5.49 16.76
N ALA A 57 9.16 4.90 17.75
CA ALA A 57 9.81 4.13 18.81
C ALA A 57 10.49 2.85 18.27
N ILE A 58 9.85 2.18 17.32
CA ILE A 58 10.38 0.98 16.65
C ILE A 58 11.63 1.32 15.83
N LEU A 59 11.66 2.45 15.14
CA LEU A 59 12.83 2.91 14.39
C LEU A 59 14.02 3.08 15.34
N THR A 60 13.82 3.65 16.54
CA THR A 60 14.88 3.73 17.56
C THR A 60 15.42 2.35 17.96
N ALA A 61 14.56 1.31 17.99
CA ALA A 61 15.01 -0.06 18.22
C ALA A 61 15.70 -0.68 17.00
N ALA A 62 15.21 -0.43 15.78
CA ALA A 62 15.75 -0.94 14.53
C ALA A 62 17.16 -0.44 14.22
N LEU A 63 17.54 0.73 14.77
CA LEU A 63 18.90 1.28 14.67
C LEU A 63 19.94 0.49 15.49
N ARG A 64 19.52 -0.39 16.41
CA ARG A 64 20.46 -1.05 17.35
C ARG A 64 21.17 -2.26 16.75
N SER A 65 20.54 -3.01 15.85
CA SER A 65 21.16 -4.15 15.16
C SER A 65 20.39 -4.58 13.92
N LEU A 66 21.06 -5.23 12.97
CA LEU A 66 20.41 -5.80 11.77
C LEU A 66 19.33 -6.83 12.14
N GLY A 67 19.52 -7.60 13.21
CA GLY A 67 18.53 -8.57 13.69
C GLY A 67 17.23 -7.90 14.12
N THR A 68 17.31 -6.75 14.81
CA THR A 68 16.10 -5.98 15.18
C THR A 68 15.41 -5.42 13.95
N SER A 69 16.15 -4.97 12.92
CA SER A 69 15.56 -4.48 11.67
C SER A 69 14.76 -5.58 10.95
N VAL A 70 15.28 -6.81 10.90
CA VAL A 70 14.55 -7.96 10.32
C VAL A 70 13.27 -8.24 11.08
N GLY A 71 13.30 -8.19 12.42
CA GLY A 71 12.10 -8.35 13.24
C GLY A 71 11.03 -7.30 12.94
N VAL A 72 11.45 -6.04 12.78
CA VAL A 72 10.55 -4.93 12.40
C VAL A 72 9.93 -5.17 11.02
N LEU A 73 10.74 -5.57 10.04
CA LEU A 73 10.26 -5.88 8.70
C LEU A 73 9.26 -7.04 8.68
N ALA A 74 9.49 -8.07 9.51
CA ALA A 74 8.55 -9.17 9.66
C ALA A 74 7.19 -8.68 10.22
N VAL A 75 7.22 -7.83 11.26
CA VAL A 75 5.99 -7.22 11.81
C VAL A 75 5.29 -6.35 10.77
N MET A 76 6.02 -5.54 10.01
CA MET A 76 5.46 -4.72 8.93
C MET A 76 4.84 -5.58 7.83
N PHE A 77 5.49 -6.68 7.45
CA PHE A 77 4.98 -7.62 6.45
C PHE A 77 3.67 -8.27 6.92
N VAL A 78 3.63 -8.75 8.18
CA VAL A 78 2.40 -9.34 8.76
C VAL A 78 1.28 -8.29 8.82
N ALA A 79 1.58 -7.07 9.27
CA ALA A 79 0.60 -5.99 9.31
C ALA A 79 0.06 -5.64 7.92
N ALA A 80 0.93 -5.62 6.91
CA ALA A 80 0.56 -5.39 5.51
C ALA A 80 -0.33 -6.51 4.97
N ALA A 81 0.07 -7.77 5.18
CA ALA A 81 -0.69 -8.94 4.77
C ALA A 81 -2.10 -8.97 5.38
N VAL A 82 -2.18 -8.76 6.70
CA VAL A 82 -3.44 -8.69 7.45
C VAL A 82 -4.31 -7.52 6.99
N THR A 83 -3.72 -6.38 6.63
CA THR A 83 -4.46 -5.22 6.15
C THR A 83 -4.99 -5.44 4.72
N ALA A 84 -4.18 -5.99 3.82
CA ALA A 84 -4.61 -6.36 2.47
C ALA A 84 -5.74 -7.40 2.51
N ALA A 85 -5.58 -8.42 3.36
CA ALA A 85 -6.59 -9.43 3.64
C ALA A 85 -7.94 -8.84 4.06
N ARG A 86 -7.95 -7.96 5.07
CA ARG A 86 -9.18 -7.30 5.54
C ARG A 86 -9.80 -6.39 4.49
N ARG A 87 -8.98 -5.68 3.72
CA ARG A 87 -9.45 -4.75 2.68
C ARG A 87 -10.05 -5.45 1.46
N SER A 88 -9.60 -6.66 1.11
CA SER A 88 -10.11 -7.39 -0.05
C SER A 88 -11.48 -8.04 0.17
N ARG A 89 -11.91 -8.23 1.43
CA ARG A 89 -13.13 -8.98 1.82
C ARG A 89 -13.19 -10.41 1.26
N SER A 90 -12.05 -11.09 1.14
CA SER A 90 -11.97 -12.49 0.70
C SER A 90 -11.95 -13.50 1.86
N ASN A 91 -12.47 -14.71 1.61
CA ASN A 91 -12.45 -15.84 2.56
C ASN A 91 -11.05 -16.43 2.77
N ARG A 92 -10.20 -16.45 1.73
CA ARG A 92 -8.89 -17.11 1.74
C ARG A 92 -7.76 -16.09 1.70
N SER A 93 -7.88 -15.13 2.60
CA SER A 93 -7.07 -13.91 2.62
C SER A 93 -5.57 -14.15 2.84
N TRP A 94 -5.18 -15.33 3.35
CA TRP A 94 -3.78 -15.72 3.50
C TRP A 94 -3.07 -15.90 2.15
N LEU A 95 -3.78 -16.27 1.08
CA LEU A 95 -3.21 -16.39 -0.26
C LEU A 95 -2.78 -15.02 -0.85
N LEU A 96 -3.41 -13.93 -0.41
CA LEU A 96 -2.95 -12.58 -0.75
C LEU A 96 -1.60 -12.23 -0.09
N THR A 97 -1.24 -12.92 0.99
CA THR A 97 0.10 -12.84 1.58
C THR A 97 1.14 -13.41 0.62
N ALA A 98 0.81 -14.49 -0.11
CA ALA A 98 1.71 -15.04 -1.12
C ALA A 98 1.90 -14.04 -2.27
N ALA A 99 0.82 -13.40 -2.74
CA ALA A 99 0.94 -12.34 -3.75
C ALA A 99 1.82 -11.17 -3.28
N LEU A 100 1.66 -10.72 -2.03
CA LEU A 100 2.53 -9.69 -1.45
C LEU A 100 3.99 -10.14 -1.33
N ALA A 101 4.21 -11.39 -0.91
CA ALA A 101 5.54 -11.98 -0.86
C ALA A 101 6.18 -12.00 -2.24
N THR A 102 5.45 -12.39 -3.30
CA THR A 102 6.00 -12.45 -4.66
C THR A 102 6.53 -11.10 -5.15
N GLY A 103 5.79 -10.01 -4.92
CA GLY A 103 6.25 -8.66 -5.28
C GLY A 103 7.55 -8.30 -4.56
N MET A 104 7.63 -8.62 -3.26
CA MET A 104 8.80 -8.34 -2.45
C MET A 104 10.01 -9.22 -2.84
N THR A 105 9.80 -10.49 -3.14
CA THR A 105 10.86 -11.44 -3.53
C THR A 105 11.48 -11.12 -4.88
N VAL A 106 10.76 -10.44 -5.78
CA VAL A 106 11.34 -10.02 -7.06
C VAL A 106 12.24 -8.79 -6.88
N VAL A 107 11.87 -7.88 -6.00
CA VAL A 107 12.53 -6.58 -5.88
C VAL A 107 13.69 -6.59 -4.88
N LEU A 108 13.53 -7.21 -3.71
CA LEU A 108 14.59 -7.23 -2.70
C LEU A 108 15.91 -7.77 -3.22
N PRO A 109 15.99 -8.93 -3.90
CA PRO A 109 17.25 -9.44 -4.41
C PRO A 109 17.93 -8.49 -5.38
N LEU A 110 17.18 -7.79 -6.24
CA LEU A 110 17.73 -6.80 -7.16
C LEU A 110 18.35 -5.61 -6.40
N LEU A 111 17.66 -5.11 -5.37
CA LEU A 111 18.15 -4.01 -4.55
C LEU A 111 19.38 -4.40 -3.72
N LEU A 112 19.42 -5.63 -3.21
CA LEU A 112 20.52 -6.12 -2.39
C LEU A 112 21.75 -6.53 -3.23
N ALA A 113 21.53 -7.23 -4.34
CA ALA A 113 22.61 -7.69 -5.21
C ALA A 113 23.28 -6.56 -5.99
N SER A 114 22.54 -5.49 -6.30
CA SER A 114 23.10 -4.31 -6.97
C SER A 114 24.01 -3.46 -6.08
N GLY A 115 24.00 -3.68 -4.76
CA GLY A 115 24.77 -2.87 -3.80
C GLY A 115 24.31 -1.41 -3.71
N LEU A 116 23.20 -1.04 -4.36
CA LEU A 116 22.68 0.33 -4.38
C LEU A 116 22.06 0.74 -3.04
N VAL A 117 21.59 -0.24 -2.26
CA VAL A 117 21.01 -0.01 -0.94
C VAL A 117 21.92 -0.60 0.13
N PRO A 118 22.45 0.21 1.07
CA PRO A 118 23.27 -0.32 2.15
C PRO A 118 22.42 -1.25 3.03
N LEU A 119 22.99 -2.39 3.40
CA LEU A 119 22.40 -3.37 4.33
C LEU A 119 22.43 -2.84 5.77
N THR A 120 21.75 -1.72 6.00
CA THR A 120 21.60 -1.07 7.30
C THR A 120 20.12 -0.90 7.59
N GLY A 121 19.71 -1.11 8.84
CA GLY A 121 18.32 -0.98 9.25
C GLY A 121 17.71 0.38 8.91
N VAL A 122 18.53 1.44 9.00
CA VAL A 122 18.12 2.84 8.76
C VAL A 122 17.65 3.07 7.32
N ALA A 123 18.30 2.43 6.35
CA ALA A 123 17.95 2.57 4.93
C ALA A 123 16.90 1.52 4.51
N LEU A 124 17.05 0.29 4.99
CA LEU A 124 16.26 -0.84 4.51
C LEU A 124 14.82 -0.80 5.03
N VAL A 125 14.60 -0.38 6.29
CA VAL A 125 13.26 -0.32 6.88
C VAL A 125 12.35 0.69 6.15
N PRO A 126 12.76 1.95 5.89
CA PRO A 126 11.93 2.89 5.13
C PRO A 126 11.66 2.45 3.69
N ILE A 127 12.69 1.95 2.98
CA ILE A 127 12.52 1.52 1.58
C ILE A 127 11.53 0.36 1.50
N VAL A 128 11.74 -0.70 2.29
CA VAL A 128 10.83 -1.85 2.31
C VAL A 128 9.46 -1.44 2.82
N GLY A 129 9.36 -0.52 3.77
CA GLY A 129 8.09 0.01 4.25
C GLY A 129 7.28 0.72 3.17
N ILE A 130 7.92 1.56 2.36
CA ILE A 130 7.29 2.22 1.22
C ILE A 130 6.84 1.18 0.18
N LEU A 131 7.71 0.24 -0.18
CA LEU A 131 7.38 -0.84 -1.12
C LEU A 131 6.18 -1.67 -0.62
N LEU A 132 6.23 -2.15 0.63
CA LEU A 132 5.15 -2.93 1.24
C LEU A 132 3.83 -2.17 1.25
N GLY A 133 3.83 -0.90 1.67
CA GLY A 133 2.62 -0.09 1.76
C GLY A 133 1.95 0.11 0.40
N SER A 134 2.76 0.44 -0.63
CA SER A 134 2.28 0.60 -1.99
C SER A 134 1.78 -0.73 -2.58
N THR A 135 2.53 -1.82 -2.43
CA THR A 135 2.13 -3.14 -2.94
C THR A 135 0.89 -3.69 -2.23
N MET A 136 0.79 -3.53 -0.91
CA MET A 136 -0.40 -3.87 -0.12
C MET A 136 -1.66 -3.18 -0.66
N THR A 137 -1.55 -1.89 -0.96
CA THR A 137 -2.69 -1.11 -1.47
C THR A 137 -3.13 -1.64 -2.84
N ALA A 138 -2.19 -1.81 -3.78
CA ALA A 138 -2.47 -2.34 -5.11
C ALA A 138 -3.13 -3.73 -5.06
N VAL A 139 -2.56 -4.67 -4.30
CA VAL A 139 -3.12 -6.02 -4.13
C VAL A 139 -4.53 -5.97 -3.55
N SER A 140 -4.76 -5.16 -2.51
CA SER A 140 -6.06 -5.08 -1.86
C SER A 140 -7.16 -4.52 -2.77
N VAL A 141 -6.81 -3.52 -3.61
CA VAL A 141 -7.74 -2.91 -4.57
C VAL A 141 -7.98 -3.84 -5.75
N ALA A 142 -6.93 -4.44 -6.32
CA ALA A 142 -7.03 -5.40 -7.41
C ALA A 142 -7.91 -6.60 -7.02
N ALA A 143 -7.64 -7.20 -5.85
CA ALA A 143 -8.43 -8.32 -5.35
C ALA A 143 -9.90 -7.96 -5.15
N ARG A 144 -10.16 -6.80 -4.51
CA ARG A 144 -11.53 -6.35 -4.28
C ARG A 144 -12.27 -6.12 -5.60
N ARG A 145 -11.65 -5.41 -6.55
CA ARG A 145 -12.26 -5.12 -7.85
C ARG A 145 -12.52 -6.40 -8.65
N ALA A 146 -11.55 -7.31 -8.72
CA ALA A 146 -11.72 -8.58 -9.40
C ALA A 146 -12.88 -9.42 -8.81
N LEU A 147 -12.95 -9.53 -7.48
CA LEU A 147 -14.05 -10.24 -6.81
C LEU A 147 -15.40 -9.55 -6.98
N ASP A 148 -15.43 -8.22 -6.99
CA ASP A 148 -16.65 -7.44 -7.26
C ASP A 148 -17.13 -7.68 -8.70
N THR A 149 -16.22 -7.66 -9.68
CA THR A 149 -16.52 -7.93 -11.10
C THR A 149 -17.06 -9.34 -11.31
N LEU A 150 -16.47 -10.37 -10.70
CA LEU A 150 -16.99 -11.74 -10.81
C LEU A 150 -18.38 -11.88 -10.18
N GLY A 151 -18.67 -11.11 -9.14
CA GLY A 151 -20.00 -11.11 -8.51
C GLY A 151 -21.07 -10.40 -9.35
N THR A 152 -20.72 -9.29 -10.01
CA THR A 152 -21.67 -8.50 -10.81
C THR A 152 -21.85 -9.04 -12.24
N ARG A 153 -20.79 -9.61 -12.82
CA ARG A 153 -20.75 -10.10 -14.20
C ARG A 153 -20.69 -11.63 -14.29
N ALA A 154 -21.29 -12.32 -13.32
CA ALA A 154 -21.32 -13.79 -13.30
C ALA A 154 -21.91 -14.37 -14.61
N GLY A 155 -22.95 -13.74 -15.16
CA GLY A 155 -23.55 -14.18 -16.43
C GLY A 155 -22.61 -14.07 -17.64
N GLU A 156 -21.70 -13.09 -17.67
CA GLU A 156 -20.70 -12.98 -18.74
C GLU A 156 -19.65 -14.10 -18.65
N VAL A 157 -19.30 -14.53 -17.42
CA VAL A 157 -18.41 -15.68 -17.19
C VAL A 157 -19.07 -16.98 -17.71
N GLU A 158 -20.35 -17.21 -17.38
CA GLU A 158 -21.09 -18.39 -17.85
C GLU A 158 -21.24 -18.43 -19.38
N ALA A 159 -21.38 -17.26 -20.01
CA ALA A 159 -21.40 -17.15 -21.46
C ALA A 159 -20.06 -17.58 -22.09
N LEU A 160 -18.94 -17.13 -21.53
CA LEU A 160 -17.60 -17.56 -21.99
C LEU A 160 -17.37 -19.06 -21.79
N LEU A 161 -17.83 -19.62 -20.67
CA LEU A 161 -17.78 -21.07 -20.44
C LEU A 161 -18.60 -21.84 -21.49
N SER A 162 -19.78 -21.33 -21.86
CA SER A 162 -20.64 -21.91 -22.90
C SER A 162 -19.99 -21.84 -24.30
N LEU A 163 -19.09 -20.89 -24.53
CA LEU A 163 -18.26 -20.79 -25.73
C LEU A 163 -17.02 -21.71 -25.70
N GLY A 164 -16.85 -22.52 -24.65
CA GLY A 164 -15.75 -23.49 -24.51
C GLY A 164 -14.48 -22.93 -23.86
N PHE A 165 -14.53 -21.72 -23.28
CA PHE A 165 -13.39 -21.21 -22.51
C PHE A 165 -13.18 -22.03 -21.24
N THR A 166 -11.92 -22.18 -20.83
CA THR A 166 -11.63 -22.74 -19.51
C THR A 166 -12.01 -21.73 -18.41
N ASP A 167 -12.39 -22.24 -17.24
CA ASP A 167 -12.76 -21.44 -16.07
C ASP A 167 -11.72 -20.36 -15.72
N ARG A 168 -10.43 -20.68 -15.86
CA ARG A 168 -9.34 -19.71 -15.70
C ARG A 168 -9.41 -18.57 -16.72
N LEU A 169 -9.56 -18.90 -18.00
CA LEU A 169 -9.57 -17.90 -19.07
C LEU A 169 -10.84 -17.05 -19.02
N ALA A 170 -11.99 -17.67 -18.80
CA ALA A 170 -13.27 -16.96 -18.66
C ALA A 170 -13.22 -15.93 -17.54
N ARG A 171 -12.72 -16.31 -16.35
CA ARG A 171 -12.57 -15.36 -15.24
C ARG A 171 -11.50 -14.30 -15.50
N MET A 172 -10.36 -14.67 -16.08
CA MET A 172 -9.27 -13.73 -16.37
C MET A 172 -9.70 -12.63 -17.34
N GLU A 173 -10.45 -13.00 -18.39
CA GLU A 173 -10.97 -12.05 -19.38
C GLU A 173 -11.88 -11.00 -18.72
N MET A 174 -12.68 -11.42 -17.74
CA MET A 174 -13.56 -10.50 -17.01
C MET A 174 -12.83 -9.59 -16.03
N ILE A 175 -11.84 -10.10 -15.29
CA ILE A 175 -11.21 -9.35 -14.19
C ILE A 175 -10.00 -8.52 -14.62
N GLY A 176 -9.31 -8.91 -15.70
CA GLY A 176 -8.02 -8.34 -16.11
C GLY A 176 -8.06 -6.82 -16.24
N PRO A 177 -8.96 -6.25 -17.08
CA PRO A 177 -9.05 -4.80 -17.29
C PRO A 177 -9.38 -4.03 -16.00
N THR A 178 -10.39 -4.46 -15.24
CA THR A 178 -10.86 -3.70 -14.06
C THR A 178 -9.87 -3.76 -12.89
N ALA A 179 -9.13 -4.86 -12.74
CA ALA A 179 -8.17 -5.00 -11.67
C ALA A 179 -6.82 -4.33 -11.97
N ALA A 180 -6.45 -4.20 -13.26
CA ALA A 180 -5.27 -3.45 -13.68
C ALA A 180 -5.32 -1.98 -13.25
N ASP A 181 -6.52 -1.41 -13.11
CA ASP A 181 -6.74 -0.06 -12.58
C ASP A 181 -6.11 0.17 -11.20
N ALA A 182 -5.87 -0.89 -10.42
CA ALA A 182 -5.19 -0.78 -9.13
C ALA A 182 -3.74 -0.27 -9.24
N LEU A 183 -3.14 -0.34 -10.44
CA LEU A 183 -1.80 0.15 -10.74
C LEU A 183 -1.79 1.63 -11.16
N LEU A 184 -2.92 2.18 -11.61
CA LEU A 184 -3.01 3.55 -12.13
C LEU A 184 -2.44 4.61 -11.18
N PRO A 185 -2.74 4.61 -9.86
CA PRO A 185 -2.22 5.64 -8.97
C PRO A 185 -0.68 5.72 -8.95
N ASN A 186 0.02 4.59 -9.06
CA ASN A 186 1.49 4.57 -9.06
C ASN A 186 2.06 4.88 -10.44
N LEU A 187 1.39 4.47 -11.51
CA LEU A 187 1.75 4.88 -12.86
C LEU A 187 1.62 6.40 -13.03
N ASP A 188 0.54 7.00 -12.53
CA ASP A 188 0.30 8.44 -12.60
C ASP A 188 1.28 9.21 -11.71
N GLN A 189 1.58 8.70 -10.51
CA GLN A 189 2.65 9.25 -9.68
C GLN A 189 4.00 9.23 -10.42
N THR A 190 4.34 8.13 -11.09
CA THR A 190 5.61 8.01 -11.81
C THR A 190 5.67 8.93 -13.03
N ARG A 191 4.55 9.12 -13.75
CA ARG A 191 4.48 10.04 -14.89
C ARG A 191 4.59 11.52 -14.49
N THR A 192 4.11 11.87 -13.29
CA THR A 192 4.00 13.26 -12.84
C THR A 192 5.05 13.65 -11.80
N VAL A 193 5.96 12.74 -11.46
CA VAL A 193 7.03 13.00 -10.49
C VAL A 193 7.92 14.14 -10.98
N GLY A 194 8.19 15.10 -10.09
CA GLY A 194 8.99 16.28 -10.40
C GLY A 194 8.25 17.38 -11.19
N LEU A 195 7.08 17.09 -11.77
CA LEU A 195 6.23 18.09 -12.42
C LEU A 195 5.14 18.64 -11.49
N VAL A 196 4.41 17.74 -10.83
CA VAL A 196 3.27 18.11 -9.94
C VAL A 196 3.49 17.66 -8.51
N THR A 197 4.32 16.64 -8.29
CA THR A 197 4.57 16.11 -6.96
C THR A 197 6.07 15.95 -6.71
N LEU A 198 6.51 16.37 -5.52
CA LEU A 198 7.82 16.05 -4.96
C LEU A 198 7.64 14.97 -3.89
N PRO A 199 8.07 13.72 -4.16
CA PRO A 199 7.92 12.64 -3.20
C PRO A 199 8.68 12.93 -1.90
N GLY A 200 8.11 12.51 -0.77
CA GLY A 200 8.74 12.71 0.54
C GLY A 200 10.13 12.06 0.67
N ALA A 201 10.36 10.92 0.01
CA ALA A 201 11.66 10.27 0.01
C ALA A 201 12.73 11.08 -0.75
N PHE A 202 12.38 11.69 -1.89
CA PHE A 202 13.24 12.64 -2.60
C PHE A 202 13.63 13.81 -1.70
N VAL A 203 12.64 14.46 -1.07
CA VAL A 203 12.88 15.60 -0.17
C VAL A 203 13.74 15.18 1.03
N GLY A 204 13.46 14.00 1.62
CA GLY A 204 14.23 13.46 2.73
C GLY A 204 15.71 13.23 2.37
N VAL A 205 15.99 12.60 1.23
CA VAL A 205 17.37 12.40 0.76
C VAL A 205 18.02 13.74 0.44
N LEU A 206 17.33 14.62 -0.27
CA LEU A 206 17.83 15.96 -0.63
C LEU A 206 18.24 16.77 0.61
N LEU A 207 17.39 16.80 1.64
CA LEU A 207 17.69 17.53 2.88
C LEU A 207 18.81 16.87 3.69
N SER A 208 18.94 15.54 3.63
CA SER A 208 19.98 14.81 4.36
C SER A 208 21.35 14.84 3.70
N THR A 209 21.42 14.82 2.36
CA THR A 209 22.69 14.75 1.62
C THR A 209 23.07 16.05 0.93
N GLY A 210 22.13 16.98 0.75
CA GLY A 210 22.32 18.21 -0.01
C GLY A 210 22.41 18.02 -1.53
N SER A 211 22.27 16.78 -2.04
CA SER A 211 22.45 16.46 -3.46
C SER A 211 21.15 16.09 -4.15
N ALA A 212 20.69 16.95 -5.06
CA ALA A 212 19.51 16.71 -5.89
C ALA A 212 19.67 15.51 -6.84
N ILE A 213 20.89 15.28 -7.35
CA ILE A 213 21.18 14.14 -8.22
C ILE A 213 21.05 12.82 -7.44
N GLN A 214 21.60 12.76 -6.23
CA GLN A 214 21.46 11.56 -5.39
C GLN A 214 20.00 11.33 -4.98
N ALA A 215 19.29 12.38 -4.58
CA ALA A 215 17.87 12.29 -4.27
C ALA A 215 17.05 11.80 -5.46
N GLY A 216 17.33 12.30 -6.66
CA GLY A 216 16.69 11.86 -7.90
C GLY A 216 16.96 10.39 -8.21
N ALA A 217 18.21 9.94 -8.09
CA ALA A 217 18.58 8.54 -8.34
C ALA A 217 17.88 7.57 -7.39
N VAL A 218 17.87 7.86 -6.08
CA VAL A 218 17.18 7.05 -5.08
C VAL A 218 15.67 7.05 -5.32
N GLN A 219 15.10 8.20 -5.67
CA GLN A 219 13.66 8.28 -5.95
C GLN A 219 13.26 7.46 -7.18
N ILE A 220 14.04 7.51 -8.26
CA ILE A 220 13.81 6.69 -9.46
C ILE A 220 13.90 5.20 -9.10
N LEU A 221 14.92 4.81 -8.33
CA LEU A 221 15.07 3.43 -7.86
C LEU A 221 13.82 2.96 -7.09
N ILE A 222 13.30 3.80 -6.17
CA ILE A 222 12.10 3.49 -5.40
C ILE A 222 10.86 3.38 -6.30
N LEU A 223 10.64 4.32 -7.23
CA LEU A 223 9.46 4.28 -8.12
C LEU A 223 9.45 3.04 -8.99
N LEU A 224 10.58 2.71 -9.62
CA LEU A 224 10.69 1.51 -10.46
C LEU A 224 10.54 0.23 -9.63
N SER A 225 11.08 0.22 -8.41
CA SER A 225 10.92 -0.89 -7.45
C SER A 225 9.45 -1.10 -7.08
N ILE A 226 8.70 -0.03 -6.83
CA ILE A 226 7.27 -0.09 -6.52
C ILE A 226 6.50 -0.64 -7.73
N LEU A 227 6.76 -0.12 -8.94
CA LEU A 227 6.09 -0.58 -10.16
C LEU A 227 6.31 -2.08 -10.41
N LEU A 228 7.54 -2.55 -10.28
CA LEU A 228 7.86 -3.98 -10.43
C LEU A 228 7.15 -4.83 -9.37
N SER A 229 7.29 -4.46 -8.09
CA SER A 229 6.65 -5.18 -6.98
C SER A 229 5.13 -5.25 -7.14
N GLN A 230 4.49 -4.14 -7.47
CA GLN A 230 3.04 -4.06 -7.65
C GLN A 230 2.56 -4.87 -8.84
N THR A 231 3.23 -4.76 -9.99
CA THR A 231 2.83 -5.48 -11.21
C THR A 231 2.90 -6.98 -10.97
N CYS A 232 3.98 -7.49 -10.38
CA CYS A 232 4.10 -8.90 -10.03
C CYS A 232 3.03 -9.34 -9.02
N ALA A 233 2.85 -8.58 -7.93
CA ALA A 233 1.88 -8.94 -6.89
C ALA A 233 0.43 -8.91 -7.39
N VAL A 234 0.07 -7.93 -8.23
CA VAL A 234 -1.26 -7.85 -8.85
C VAL A 234 -1.47 -8.99 -9.84
N ALA A 235 -0.48 -9.33 -10.67
CA ALA A 235 -0.57 -10.47 -11.58
C ALA A 235 -0.83 -11.78 -10.84
N VAL A 236 -0.09 -12.04 -9.75
CA VAL A 236 -0.30 -13.24 -8.90
C VAL A 236 -1.67 -13.20 -8.22
N THR A 237 -2.11 -12.03 -7.77
CA THR A 237 -3.45 -11.85 -7.18
C THR A 237 -4.54 -12.23 -8.18
N LEU A 238 -4.44 -11.76 -9.43
CA LEU A 238 -5.41 -12.07 -10.47
C LEU A 238 -5.39 -13.54 -10.86
N GLU A 239 -4.20 -14.14 -10.95
CA GLU A 239 -4.07 -15.56 -11.23
C GLU A 239 -4.72 -16.44 -10.14
N LEU A 240 -4.55 -16.09 -8.87
CA LEU A 240 -5.16 -16.79 -7.74
C LEU A 240 -6.70 -16.69 -7.76
N ILE A 241 -7.24 -15.53 -8.14
CA ILE A 241 -8.68 -15.31 -8.27
C ILE A 241 -9.22 -16.02 -9.51
N ALA A 242 -8.53 -15.92 -10.65
CA ALA A 242 -8.90 -16.57 -11.90
C ALA A 242 -8.86 -18.10 -11.79
N ARG A 243 -8.06 -18.69 -10.90
CA ARG A 243 -8.07 -20.13 -10.59
C ARG A 243 -9.11 -20.54 -9.53
N GLY A 244 -9.87 -19.60 -8.98
CA GLY A 244 -10.88 -19.88 -7.96
C GLY A 244 -10.31 -20.21 -6.58
N ALA A 245 -8.99 -20.04 -6.38
CA ALA A 245 -8.35 -20.27 -5.08
C ALA A 245 -8.75 -19.21 -4.04
N VAL A 246 -9.15 -18.02 -4.52
CA VAL A 246 -9.60 -16.87 -3.73
C VAL A 246 -11.01 -16.51 -4.19
N HIS A 247 -12.00 -16.70 -3.31
CA HIS A 247 -13.39 -16.35 -3.55
C HIS A 247 -13.94 -15.47 -2.41
N ARG A 248 -15.10 -14.84 -2.64
CA ARG A 248 -15.81 -14.08 -1.61
C ARG A 248 -16.33 -15.04 -0.54
N THR A 249 -16.38 -14.60 0.72
CA THR A 249 -17.22 -15.26 1.71
C THR A 249 -18.67 -15.06 1.27
N ALA A 250 -19.41 -16.15 1.03
CA ALA A 250 -20.85 -16.04 0.89
C ALA A 250 -21.39 -15.40 2.18
N HIS A 251 -22.05 -14.24 2.06
CA HIS A 251 -22.94 -13.82 3.13
C HIS A 251 -24.06 -14.84 3.14
N ALA A 252 -24.20 -15.58 4.24
CA ALA A 252 -25.36 -16.43 4.43
C ALA A 252 -26.62 -15.56 4.22
N PRO A 253 -27.55 -15.94 3.32
CA PRO A 253 -28.82 -15.25 3.20
C PRO A 253 -29.62 -15.53 4.48
N GLY A 254 -29.57 -14.62 5.46
CA GLY A 254 -30.30 -14.80 6.71
C GLY A 254 -29.78 -14.02 7.91
N SER A 255 -29.86 -12.70 7.89
CA SER A 255 -30.31 -11.94 9.07
C SER A 255 -30.88 -10.63 8.57
N ARG A 256 -32.20 -10.52 8.72
CA ARG A 256 -32.99 -9.31 8.51
C ARG A 256 -32.56 -8.22 9.49
#